data_AF-A0A929C421-F1
#
_entry.id   AF-A0A929C421-F1
#
_cell.length_a   1.000
_cell.length_b   1.000
_cell.length_c   1.000
_cell.angle_alpha   90.00
_cell.angle_beta   90.00
_cell.angle_gamma   90.00
#
_symmetry.space_group_name_H-M   'P 1'
#
loop_
_entity.id
_entity.type
_entity.pdbx_description
1 polymer ?
#
loop_
_entity_poly.entity_id
_entity_poly.type
_entity_poly.pdbx_seq_one_letter_code
_entity_poly.pdbx_strand_id
1 'polypeptide(L)'
;ITDSRQNTVPIYDSKFTTIFPRMWSSQKSSHISMYKKYGNIKGINIRHTKPDGSTEIINKPTFGENLQFFFTYQLGHMYFRYFMWNFAGRQNDIESQGELEHGNWISGIKFLDEWRLGNLDKVPESMDNPAHNKFYLLPLILGLIGFFFHLNTNKKDAFVVFLLFFMMGIAIVIYLNQYPYQPRERDYAYAGSFYPFAIWIGLGVLSIYNALAKKIKEHKLIAIATILVCLILVPVIMAKDGWDDHNRSGKYAARDFAANYLNSCAPNAVLFTNGDNDTFPLWYAQEVEGIRTDVRVVNYMLSSGYWYIHQLGTKIYDSDPLPFTLTPEQYNKGVNQYIPFFNRNIKGYTELKEVIGFIASDNEQTKLPLQSGEKINYIPTKKFKLTIDSAKLVDNGIVPIELADQIVPSIEWELKQNALYKNDLMLLDFLATNNWERPIYFANPSALNKALNVDKYCHLHGIVYKFMPVKAKNYISGLGGISTDPTYDILVNKAKWGNLNDPNVTVDRESARNSGIVKQNYIRLARALNKENKKDSA
;
A
#
# COMPACT_ATOMS: atom_id res chain seq x y z
N ILE A 1 27.25 14.29 11.89
CA ILE A 1 27.24 15.01 10.59
C ILE A 1 25.91 14.68 9.91
N THR A 2 24.90 15.50 10.12
CA THR A 2 23.66 15.48 9.35
C THR A 2 23.64 16.80 8.58
N ASP A 3 24.38 16.82 7.47
CA ASP A 3 24.08 17.77 6.41
C ASP A 3 22.62 17.49 6.03
N SER A 4 21.75 18.50 6.18
CA SER A 4 20.33 18.38 5.85
C SER A 4 20.12 18.07 4.36
N ARG A 5 21.19 18.17 3.54
CA ARG A 5 21.23 17.91 2.09
C ARG A 5 20.19 18.71 1.31
N GLN A 6 19.57 19.70 1.95
CA GLN A 6 18.52 20.52 1.37
C GLN A 6 19.00 21.29 0.14
N ASN A 7 20.33 21.51 0.04
CA ASN A 7 21.00 22.14 -1.11
C ASN A 7 22.14 21.30 -1.72
N THR A 8 22.30 20.02 -1.35
CA THR A 8 23.35 19.19 -1.97
C THR A 8 22.88 18.70 -3.33
N VAL A 9 23.57 19.11 -4.38
CA VAL A 9 23.39 18.53 -5.71
C VAL A 9 24.25 17.27 -5.79
N PRO A 10 23.67 16.09 -6.02
CA PRO A 10 24.48 14.89 -6.25
C PRO A 10 25.37 15.11 -7.49
N ILE A 11 26.69 15.05 -7.29
CA ILE A 11 27.65 15.08 -8.40
C ILE A 11 27.77 13.66 -8.91
N TYR A 12 27.07 13.38 -10.02
CA TYR A 12 27.19 12.11 -10.72
C TYR A 12 28.47 12.12 -11.58
N ASP A 13 29.21 11.02 -11.56
CA ASP A 13 30.32 10.80 -12.48
C ASP A 13 29.78 10.89 -13.93
N SER A 14 30.36 11.80 -14.72
CA SER A 14 29.93 12.11 -16.08
C SER A 14 29.96 10.90 -17.00
N LYS A 15 30.75 9.87 -16.69
CA LYS A 15 30.76 8.61 -17.41
C LYS A 15 29.45 7.86 -17.31
N PHE A 16 28.63 8.09 -16.28
CA PHE A 16 27.35 7.42 -16.04
C PHE A 16 26.11 8.26 -16.37
N THR A 17 26.28 9.51 -16.82
CA THR A 17 25.15 10.38 -17.17
C THR A 17 24.65 10.14 -18.60
N THR A 18 23.40 10.51 -18.85
CA THR A 18 22.75 10.54 -20.16
C THR A 18 21.63 11.59 -20.15
N ILE A 19 21.14 12.01 -21.33
CA ILE A 19 20.14 13.09 -21.46
C ILE A 19 18.76 12.62 -20.97
N PHE A 20 18.46 11.32 -21.09
CA PHE A 20 17.16 10.76 -20.73
C PHE A 20 17.31 9.44 -19.95
N PRO A 21 17.74 9.49 -18.67
CA PRO A 21 17.93 8.30 -17.86
C PRO A 21 16.57 7.74 -17.41
N ARG A 22 16.27 6.49 -17.80
CA ARG A 22 14.98 5.84 -17.49
C ARG A 22 15.10 4.66 -16.55
N MET A 23 16.31 4.15 -16.37
CA MET A 23 16.58 2.98 -15.55
C MET A 23 17.38 3.38 -14.32
N TRP A 24 16.81 3.11 -13.14
CA TRP A 24 17.46 3.37 -11.86
C TRP A 24 17.02 2.35 -10.80
N SER A 25 17.88 2.04 -9.84
CA SER A 25 17.51 1.20 -8.69
C SER A 25 18.32 1.63 -7.48
N SER A 26 17.65 1.92 -6.37
CA SER A 26 18.33 2.28 -5.12
C SER A 26 18.59 1.08 -4.21
N GLN A 27 17.81 -0.02 -4.31
CA GLN A 27 17.77 -1.03 -3.25
C GLN A 27 17.42 -2.47 -3.68
N LYS A 28 17.13 -2.76 -4.96
CA LYS A 28 16.71 -4.11 -5.38
C LYS A 28 17.46 -4.60 -6.61
N SER A 29 18.13 -5.74 -6.47
CA SER A 29 18.76 -6.48 -7.57
C SER A 29 17.72 -7.00 -8.57
N SER A 30 16.48 -7.28 -8.13
CA SER A 30 15.40 -7.74 -9.00
C SER A 30 15.07 -6.75 -10.12
N HIS A 31 15.17 -5.43 -9.87
CA HIS A 31 14.90 -4.41 -10.91
C HIS A 31 15.80 -4.59 -12.13
N ILE A 32 17.05 -5.03 -11.93
CA ILE A 32 18.03 -5.24 -13.00
C ILE A 32 17.54 -6.29 -14.00
N SER A 33 16.92 -7.38 -13.51
CA SER A 33 16.39 -8.44 -14.38
C SER A 33 15.31 -7.89 -15.31
N MET A 34 14.38 -7.10 -14.78
CA MET A 34 13.31 -6.48 -15.57
C MET A 34 13.81 -5.40 -16.52
N TYR A 35 14.79 -4.60 -16.09
CA TYR A 35 15.45 -3.66 -16.98
C TYR A 35 16.11 -4.37 -18.15
N LYS A 36 16.77 -5.51 -17.92
CA LYS A 36 17.32 -6.35 -18.99
C LYS A 36 16.23 -6.96 -19.88
N LYS A 37 15.12 -7.44 -19.31
CA LYS A 37 13.98 -8.02 -20.06
C LYS A 37 13.36 -6.99 -21.02
N TYR A 38 13.00 -5.81 -20.52
CA TYR A 38 12.31 -4.79 -21.33
C TYR A 38 13.25 -3.92 -22.15
N GLY A 39 14.44 -3.63 -21.62
CA GLY A 39 15.45 -2.78 -22.27
C GLY A 39 16.42 -3.53 -23.18
N ASN A 40 16.40 -4.87 -23.19
CA ASN A 40 17.36 -5.73 -23.89
C ASN A 40 18.83 -5.29 -23.71
N ILE A 41 19.19 -5.03 -22.45
CA ILE A 41 20.42 -4.31 -22.11
C ILE A 41 21.65 -5.21 -22.30
N LYS A 42 22.52 -4.79 -23.21
CA LYS A 42 23.91 -5.25 -23.35
C LYS A 42 24.85 -4.34 -22.56
N GLY A 43 24.59 -3.04 -22.58
CA GLY A 43 25.34 -2.01 -21.88
C GLY A 43 26.79 -1.86 -22.32
N ILE A 44 27.49 -0.93 -21.67
CA ILE A 44 28.92 -0.66 -21.85
C ILE A 44 29.60 -0.83 -20.51
N ASN A 45 30.62 -1.68 -20.44
CA ASN A 45 31.40 -1.89 -19.23
C ASN A 45 32.33 -0.71 -18.99
N ILE A 46 32.15 -0.03 -17.86
CA ILE A 46 32.97 1.12 -17.45
C ILE A 46 33.69 0.75 -16.16
N ARG A 47 35.02 0.89 -16.15
CA ARG A 47 35.82 0.77 -14.93
C ARG A 47 35.59 2.01 -14.06
N HIS A 48 35.11 1.79 -12.84
CA HIS A 48 34.85 2.81 -11.82
C HIS A 48 35.77 2.57 -10.62
N THR A 49 36.39 3.62 -10.11
CA THR A 49 37.23 3.56 -8.91
C THR A 49 36.43 4.09 -7.74
N LYS A 50 36.25 3.26 -6.71
CA LYS A 50 35.54 3.62 -5.49
C LYS A 50 36.35 4.61 -4.65
N PRO A 51 35.71 5.33 -3.71
CA PRO A 51 36.41 6.20 -2.77
C PRO A 51 37.49 5.50 -1.92
N ASP A 52 37.39 4.18 -1.74
CA ASP A 52 38.37 3.36 -1.02
C ASP A 52 39.59 2.93 -1.88
N GLY A 53 39.65 3.37 -3.14
CA GLY A 53 40.73 3.05 -4.09
C GLY A 53 40.57 1.72 -4.83
N SER A 54 39.57 0.90 -4.50
CA SER A 54 39.26 -0.33 -5.24
C SER A 54 38.60 -0.01 -6.59
N THR A 55 38.79 -0.90 -7.58
CA THR A 55 38.15 -0.75 -8.91
C THR A 55 37.06 -1.80 -9.11
N GLU A 56 35.95 -1.39 -9.70
CA GLU A 56 34.88 -2.28 -10.14
C GLU A 56 34.48 -1.99 -11.59
N ILE A 57 33.86 -2.96 -12.25
CA ILE A 57 33.31 -2.80 -13.59
C ILE A 57 31.80 -2.63 -13.46
N ILE A 58 31.29 -1.47 -13.88
CA ILE A 58 29.86 -1.16 -13.89
C ILE A 58 29.37 -1.24 -15.34
N ASN A 59 28.37 -2.08 -15.59
CA ASN A 59 27.69 -2.13 -16.88
C ASN A 59 26.68 -0.98 -16.97
N LYS A 60 26.99 0.04 -17.78
CA LYS A 60 26.15 1.21 -18.00
C LYS A 60 25.22 0.98 -19.19
N PRO A 61 23.90 1.16 -19.05
CA PRO A 61 23.01 1.16 -20.20
C PRO A 61 23.28 2.34 -21.14
N THR A 62 23.23 2.09 -22.44
CA THR A 62 23.35 3.09 -23.50
C THR A 62 22.11 4.00 -23.56
N PHE A 63 22.21 5.11 -24.28
CA PHE A 63 21.04 5.97 -24.53
C PHE A 63 19.94 5.22 -25.30
N GLY A 64 20.32 4.41 -26.30
CA GLY A 64 19.38 3.56 -27.05
C GLY A 64 18.63 2.56 -26.18
N GLU A 65 19.31 1.94 -25.22
CA GLU A 65 18.68 1.01 -24.26
C GLU A 65 17.72 1.73 -23.29
N ASN A 66 18.01 2.99 -22.91
CA ASN A 66 17.07 3.82 -22.15
C ASN A 66 15.82 4.16 -22.96
N LEU A 67 15.96 4.48 -24.25
CA LEU A 67 14.82 4.68 -25.14
C LEU A 67 14.04 3.37 -25.34
N GLN A 68 14.72 2.25 -25.53
CA GLN A 68 14.08 0.95 -25.66
C GLN A 68 13.22 0.66 -24.43
N PHE A 69 13.76 0.79 -23.22
CA PHE A 69 13.01 0.62 -21.98
C PHE A 69 11.83 1.60 -21.87
N PHE A 70 12.01 2.86 -22.29
CA PHE A 70 10.92 3.83 -22.33
C PHE A 70 9.77 3.38 -23.23
N PHE A 71 10.05 2.91 -24.44
CA PHE A 71 9.00 2.48 -25.37
C PHE A 71 8.37 1.14 -25.00
N THR A 72 9.16 0.15 -24.56
CA THR A 72 8.66 -1.19 -24.28
C THR A 72 7.95 -1.28 -22.94
N TYR A 73 8.57 -0.78 -21.86
CA TYR A 73 8.02 -0.85 -20.52
C TYR A 73 7.15 0.37 -20.22
N GLN A 74 7.70 1.57 -20.30
CA GLN A 74 7.02 2.74 -19.73
C GLN A 74 5.84 3.19 -20.60
N LEU A 75 5.97 3.19 -21.93
CA LEU A 75 4.85 3.45 -22.83
C LEU A 75 4.07 2.18 -23.16
N GLY A 76 4.73 1.08 -23.53
CA GLY A 76 4.06 -0.16 -23.89
C GLY A 76 3.31 -0.78 -22.71
N HIS A 77 4.06 -1.30 -21.74
CA HIS A 77 3.50 -2.01 -20.58
C HIS A 77 2.73 -1.11 -19.60
N MET A 78 3.23 0.08 -19.31
CA MET A 78 2.68 0.94 -18.26
C MET A 78 1.65 1.96 -18.74
N TYR A 79 1.52 2.22 -20.04
CA TYR A 79 0.53 3.20 -20.54
C TYR A 79 -0.42 2.58 -21.57
N PHE A 80 0.11 2.16 -22.72
CA PHE A 80 -0.69 1.63 -23.83
C PHE A 80 -1.44 0.36 -23.44
N ARG A 81 -0.90 -0.49 -22.57
CA ARG A 81 -1.64 -1.64 -22.02
C ARG A 81 -2.94 -1.21 -21.33
N TYR A 82 -2.89 -0.23 -20.43
CA TYR A 82 -4.09 0.28 -19.74
C TYR A 82 -5.01 1.06 -20.67
N PHE A 83 -4.44 1.82 -21.60
CA PHE A 83 -5.21 2.47 -22.64
C PHE A 83 -6.02 1.44 -23.43
N MET A 84 -5.39 0.32 -23.82
CA MET A 84 -6.05 -0.77 -24.53
C MET A 84 -7.07 -1.53 -23.66
N TRP A 85 -6.90 -1.64 -22.35
CA TRP A 85 -7.96 -2.18 -21.47
C TRP A 85 -9.29 -1.47 -21.65
N ASN A 86 -9.27 -0.16 -21.89
CA ASN A 86 -10.46 0.67 -22.02
C ASN A 86 -11.03 0.69 -23.44
N PHE A 87 -10.19 0.52 -24.47
CA PHE A 87 -10.59 0.72 -25.87
C PHE A 87 -10.50 -0.53 -26.76
N ALA A 88 -9.95 -1.62 -26.26
CA ALA A 88 -9.87 -2.92 -26.92
C ALA A 88 -10.53 -4.03 -26.09
N GLY A 89 -10.33 -4.00 -24.77
CA GLY A 89 -10.76 -5.03 -23.83
C GLY A 89 -9.61 -5.48 -22.93
N ARG A 90 -9.93 -6.25 -21.90
CA ARG A 90 -9.02 -6.59 -20.80
C ARG A 90 -8.98 -8.10 -20.59
N GLN A 91 -7.79 -8.67 -20.41
CA GLN A 91 -7.60 -10.10 -20.16
C GLN A 91 -8.03 -10.48 -18.75
N ASN A 92 -7.57 -9.71 -17.76
CA ASN A 92 -7.93 -9.78 -16.34
C ASN A 92 -7.36 -8.53 -15.64
N ASP A 93 -7.70 -8.34 -14.37
CA ASP A 93 -7.25 -7.25 -13.50
C ASP A 93 -6.06 -7.65 -12.59
N ILE A 94 -5.41 -8.77 -12.88
CA ILE A 94 -4.27 -9.27 -12.11
C ILE A 94 -3.02 -8.49 -12.50
N GLU A 95 -2.26 -8.05 -11.50
CA GLU A 95 -1.03 -7.29 -11.71
C GLU A 95 -0.01 -8.05 -12.55
N SER A 96 0.48 -7.38 -13.59
CA SER A 96 1.47 -7.92 -14.53
C SER A 96 2.84 -7.26 -14.41
N GLN A 97 3.87 -8.10 -14.44
CA GLN A 97 5.28 -7.78 -14.69
C GLN A 97 5.70 -8.29 -16.09
N GLY A 98 4.73 -8.45 -17.00
CA GLY A 98 4.94 -8.90 -18.38
C GLY A 98 4.84 -10.40 -18.56
N GLU A 99 4.08 -11.07 -17.70
CA GLU A 99 3.58 -12.43 -17.91
C GLU A 99 2.48 -12.44 -18.98
N LEU A 100 2.28 -13.59 -19.65
CA LEU A 100 1.28 -13.71 -20.72
C LEU A 100 -0.13 -13.89 -20.15
N GLU A 101 -0.22 -14.43 -18.95
CA GLU A 101 -1.45 -14.79 -18.25
C GLU A 101 -2.04 -13.65 -17.41
N HIS A 102 -1.28 -12.60 -17.12
CA HIS A 102 -1.70 -11.52 -16.22
C HIS A 102 -1.70 -10.15 -16.88
N GLY A 103 -2.80 -9.42 -16.66
CA GLY A 103 -2.94 -8.00 -16.89
C GLY A 103 -2.80 -7.55 -18.34
N ASN A 104 -2.91 -8.42 -19.34
CA ASN A 104 -2.84 -7.99 -20.73
C ASN A 104 -4.17 -7.40 -21.21
N TRP A 105 -4.15 -6.77 -22.38
CA TRP A 105 -5.37 -6.40 -23.11
C TRP A 105 -5.71 -7.49 -24.11
N ILE A 106 -7.01 -7.71 -24.33
CA ILE A 106 -7.55 -8.65 -25.31
C ILE A 106 -8.58 -7.91 -26.16
N SER A 107 -8.63 -8.18 -27.45
CA SER A 107 -9.60 -7.55 -28.35
C SER A 107 -10.88 -8.36 -28.49
N GLY A 108 -10.81 -9.68 -28.38
CA GLY A 108 -11.86 -10.60 -28.83
C GLY A 108 -11.69 -11.04 -30.29
N ILE A 109 -10.65 -10.57 -30.98
CA ILE A 109 -10.29 -10.97 -32.34
C ILE A 109 -9.20 -12.03 -32.23
N LYS A 110 -9.59 -13.30 -32.41
CA LYS A 110 -8.75 -14.48 -32.12
C LYS A 110 -7.33 -14.39 -32.70
N PHE A 111 -7.17 -14.09 -33.99
CA PHE A 111 -5.83 -14.04 -34.60
C PHE A 111 -4.93 -12.96 -34.01
N LEU A 112 -5.50 -11.81 -33.59
CA LEU A 112 -4.74 -10.69 -33.02
C LEU A 112 -4.33 -10.99 -31.58
N ASP A 113 -5.21 -11.67 -30.85
CA ASP A 113 -4.98 -12.00 -29.45
C ASP A 113 -4.04 -13.20 -29.32
N GLU A 114 -4.21 -14.25 -30.13
CA GLU A 114 -3.34 -15.43 -30.11
C GLU A 114 -1.90 -15.13 -30.53
N TRP A 115 -1.69 -14.16 -31.43
CA TRP A 115 -0.35 -13.71 -31.80
C TRP A 115 0.43 -13.11 -30.62
N ARG A 116 -0.27 -12.53 -29.64
CA ARG A 116 0.36 -11.87 -28.48
C ARG A 116 0.35 -12.75 -27.23
N LEU A 117 -0.72 -13.50 -27.01
CA LEU A 117 -1.01 -14.19 -25.74
C LEU A 117 -0.94 -15.72 -25.85
N GLY A 118 -0.75 -16.27 -27.06
CA GLY A 118 -0.78 -17.71 -27.29
C GLY A 118 -2.21 -18.26 -27.45
N ASN A 119 -2.34 -19.58 -27.48
CA ASN A 119 -3.61 -20.24 -27.78
C ASN A 119 -4.64 -20.02 -26.66
N LEU A 120 -5.74 -19.36 -27.00
CA LEU A 120 -6.79 -19.00 -26.04
C LEU A 120 -7.82 -20.12 -25.79
N ASP A 121 -7.88 -21.14 -26.65
CA ASP A 121 -8.79 -22.29 -26.47
C ASP A 121 -8.31 -23.25 -25.36
N LYS A 122 -7.05 -23.08 -24.90
CA LYS A 122 -6.42 -23.93 -23.88
C LYS A 122 -6.25 -23.24 -22.52
N VAL A 123 -6.98 -22.16 -22.28
CA VAL A 123 -6.92 -21.41 -21.03
C VAL A 123 -7.64 -22.21 -19.93
N PRO A 124 -6.99 -22.47 -18.77
CA PRO A 124 -7.62 -23.19 -17.67
C PRO A 124 -8.75 -22.37 -17.03
N GLU A 125 -9.74 -23.05 -16.45
CA GLU A 125 -10.87 -22.43 -15.75
C GLU A 125 -10.41 -21.51 -14.60
N SER A 126 -9.27 -21.79 -13.97
CA SER A 126 -8.68 -20.93 -12.92
C SER A 126 -8.27 -19.53 -13.40
N MET A 127 -8.23 -19.29 -14.72
CA MET A 127 -7.98 -17.98 -15.31
C MET A 127 -9.27 -17.23 -15.68
N ASP A 128 -10.43 -17.82 -15.40
CA ASP A 128 -11.69 -17.11 -15.50
C ASP A 128 -11.68 -15.93 -14.51
N ASN A 129 -12.02 -14.76 -15.02
CA ASN A 129 -11.93 -13.52 -14.28
C ASN A 129 -13.04 -12.59 -14.77
N PRO A 130 -13.87 -12.03 -13.87
CA PRO A 130 -14.93 -11.11 -14.28
C PRO A 130 -14.43 -9.93 -15.12
N ALA A 131 -13.19 -9.48 -14.89
CA ALA A 131 -12.54 -8.41 -15.64
C ALA A 131 -12.15 -8.76 -17.09
N HIS A 132 -12.57 -9.93 -17.59
CA HIS A 132 -12.29 -10.41 -18.94
C HIS A 132 -13.28 -9.84 -19.97
N ASN A 133 -12.88 -8.76 -20.63
CA ASN A 133 -13.78 -7.95 -21.45
C ASN A 133 -13.30 -7.92 -22.91
N LYS A 134 -14.21 -7.98 -23.89
CA LYS A 134 -13.87 -7.96 -25.34
C LYS A 134 -14.64 -6.85 -26.06
N PHE A 135 -13.95 -5.77 -26.40
CA PHE A 135 -14.56 -4.62 -27.09
C PHE A 135 -14.29 -4.57 -28.59
N TYR A 136 -13.62 -5.60 -29.14
CA TYR A 136 -13.38 -5.80 -30.58
C TYR A 136 -12.70 -4.61 -31.26
N LEU A 137 -11.93 -3.83 -30.50
CA LEU A 137 -11.31 -2.57 -30.94
C LEU A 137 -12.30 -1.49 -31.41
N LEU A 138 -13.61 -1.67 -31.24
CA LEU A 138 -14.62 -0.74 -31.75
C LEU A 138 -14.48 0.66 -31.13
N PRO A 139 -14.31 0.83 -29.81
CA PRO A 139 -14.05 2.15 -29.23
C PRO A 139 -12.75 2.77 -29.76
N LEU A 140 -11.68 1.98 -29.88
CA LEU A 140 -10.39 2.43 -30.39
C LEU A 140 -10.49 2.93 -31.83
N ILE A 141 -11.10 2.14 -32.73
CA ILE A 141 -11.25 2.48 -34.14
C ILE A 141 -12.07 3.76 -34.30
N LEU A 142 -13.19 3.86 -33.57
CA LEU A 142 -14.05 5.04 -33.61
C LEU A 142 -13.32 6.30 -33.11
N GLY A 143 -12.52 6.18 -32.04
CA GLY A 143 -11.67 7.26 -31.55
C GLY A 143 -10.60 7.67 -32.55
N LEU A 144 -9.94 6.73 -33.23
CA LEU A 144 -8.96 7.05 -34.27
C LEU A 144 -9.61 7.76 -35.48
N ILE A 145 -10.78 7.31 -35.92
CA ILE A 145 -11.55 7.99 -36.98
C ILE A 145 -11.81 9.45 -36.59
N GLY A 146 -12.24 9.68 -35.35
CA GLY A 146 -12.49 11.04 -34.86
C GLY A 146 -11.23 11.88 -34.69
N PHE A 147 -10.11 11.29 -34.28
CA PHE A 147 -8.81 11.97 -34.21
C PHE A 147 -8.39 12.48 -35.59
N PHE A 148 -8.38 11.62 -36.61
CA PHE A 148 -8.01 12.03 -37.97
C PHE A 148 -9.01 13.00 -38.59
N PHE A 149 -10.31 12.84 -38.30
CA PHE A 149 -11.34 13.81 -38.69
C PHE A 149 -11.07 15.18 -38.07
N HIS A 150 -10.76 15.23 -36.77
CA HIS A 150 -10.44 16.47 -36.07
C HIS A 150 -9.19 17.15 -36.64
N LEU A 151 -8.11 16.38 -36.89
CA LEU A 151 -6.88 16.88 -37.52
C LEU A 151 -7.14 17.50 -38.91
N ASN A 152 -8.04 16.92 -39.68
CA ASN A 152 -8.34 17.38 -41.04
C ASN A 152 -9.31 18.57 -41.07
N THR A 153 -10.13 18.75 -40.03
CA THR A 153 -11.14 19.81 -39.97
C THR A 153 -10.68 21.05 -39.22
N ASN A 154 -10.08 20.88 -38.04
CA ASN A 154 -9.51 21.98 -37.26
C ASN A 154 -8.23 21.55 -36.53
N LYS A 155 -7.09 21.90 -37.14
CA LYS A 155 -5.76 21.55 -36.62
C LYS A 155 -5.45 22.20 -35.27
N LYS A 156 -5.96 23.40 -35.01
CA LYS A 156 -5.67 24.13 -33.75
C LYS A 156 -6.38 23.47 -32.58
N ASP A 157 -7.67 23.20 -32.73
CA ASP A 157 -8.47 22.53 -31.70
C ASP A 157 -7.99 21.07 -31.51
N ALA A 158 -7.64 20.38 -32.61
CA ALA A 158 -7.06 19.05 -32.55
C ALA A 158 -5.76 19.02 -31.76
N PHE A 159 -4.91 20.04 -31.93
CA PHE A 159 -3.68 20.18 -31.18
C PHE A 159 -3.94 20.42 -29.69
N VAL A 160 -4.96 21.21 -29.32
CA VAL A 160 -5.35 21.40 -27.91
C VAL A 160 -5.80 20.09 -27.27
N VAL A 161 -6.69 19.32 -27.92
CA VAL A 161 -7.13 18.02 -27.40
C VAL A 161 -5.98 17.01 -27.34
N PHE A 162 -5.09 17.03 -28.34
CA PHE A 162 -3.86 16.22 -28.32
C PHE A 162 -2.94 16.59 -27.16
N LEU A 163 -2.77 17.88 -26.86
CA LEU A 163 -1.97 18.32 -25.70
C LEU A 163 -2.58 17.82 -24.39
N LEU A 164 -3.91 17.83 -24.25
CA LEU A 164 -4.58 17.23 -23.08
C LEU A 164 -4.29 15.73 -22.98
N PHE A 165 -4.44 14.99 -24.10
CA PHE A 165 -4.12 13.56 -24.17
C PHE A 165 -2.65 13.28 -23.80
N PHE A 166 -1.73 14.08 -24.31
CA PHE A 166 -0.30 13.96 -24.05
C PHE A 166 0.04 14.28 -22.59
N MET A 167 -0.42 15.42 -22.08
CA MET A 167 -0.11 15.91 -20.73
C MET A 167 -0.70 15.02 -19.63
N MET A 168 -1.92 14.50 -19.84
CA MET A 168 -2.59 13.62 -18.88
C MET A 168 -2.26 12.13 -19.05
N GLY A 169 -1.36 11.79 -19.99
CA GLY A 169 -0.97 10.41 -20.28
C GLY A 169 0.55 10.27 -20.38
N ILE A 170 1.08 10.44 -21.58
CA ILE A 170 2.49 10.23 -21.91
C ILE A 170 3.42 11.11 -21.05
N ALA A 171 3.07 12.37 -20.79
CA ALA A 171 3.88 13.26 -19.97
C ALA A 171 3.99 12.78 -18.51
N ILE A 172 2.92 12.18 -17.96
CA ILE A 172 2.95 11.58 -16.62
C ILE A 172 3.96 10.43 -16.58
N VAL A 173 4.02 9.60 -17.62
CA VAL A 173 5.02 8.52 -17.74
C VAL A 173 6.44 9.08 -17.72
N ILE A 174 6.67 10.16 -18.48
CA ILE A 174 7.97 10.85 -18.53
C ILE A 174 8.32 11.38 -17.13
N TYR A 175 7.39 12.07 -16.48
CA TYR A 175 7.61 12.69 -15.18
C TYR A 175 7.86 11.66 -14.06
N LEU A 176 7.01 10.65 -13.95
CA LEU A 176 7.08 9.67 -12.85
C LEU A 176 8.27 8.71 -12.98
N ASN A 177 8.83 8.55 -14.19
CA ASN A 177 9.92 7.63 -14.49
C ASN A 177 9.75 6.26 -13.81
N GLN A 178 8.59 5.64 -14.07
CA GLN A 178 8.17 4.43 -13.38
C GLN A 178 9.17 3.29 -13.59
N TYR A 179 9.56 2.68 -12.48
CA TYR A 179 10.46 1.54 -12.43
C TYR A 179 9.69 0.20 -12.45
N PRO A 180 10.34 -0.93 -12.75
CA PRO A 180 9.75 -2.28 -12.69
C PRO A 180 9.24 -2.66 -11.30
N TYR A 181 8.33 -3.64 -11.19
CA TYR A 181 7.77 -4.09 -9.91
C TYR A 181 7.03 -3.00 -9.15
N GLN A 182 6.13 -2.31 -9.86
CA GLN A 182 5.12 -1.51 -9.20
C GLN A 182 4.28 -2.39 -8.29
N PRO A 183 3.84 -1.94 -7.10
CA PRO A 183 3.17 -2.80 -6.11
C PRO A 183 1.73 -3.20 -6.47
N ARG A 184 1.20 -2.66 -7.56
CA ARG A 184 -0.14 -2.85 -8.10
C ARG A 184 -0.27 -2.17 -9.46
N GLU A 185 -1.36 -2.48 -10.16
CA GLU A 185 -1.72 -1.79 -11.41
C GLU A 185 -1.97 -0.28 -11.16
N ARG A 186 -1.59 0.54 -12.16
CA ARG A 186 -1.62 2.01 -12.09
C ARG A 186 -2.41 2.66 -13.21
N ASP A 187 -3.40 1.97 -13.75
CA ASP A 187 -4.35 2.49 -14.75
C ASP A 187 -4.97 3.84 -14.34
N TYR A 188 -5.31 4.00 -13.05
CA TYR A 188 -5.87 5.23 -12.48
C TYR A 188 -4.99 6.48 -12.68
N ALA A 189 -3.67 6.32 -12.83
CA ALA A 189 -2.78 7.45 -13.07
C ALA A 189 -2.96 8.06 -14.47
N TYR A 190 -3.61 7.34 -15.38
CA TYR A 190 -3.77 7.70 -16.79
C TYR A 190 -5.23 7.90 -17.19
N ALA A 191 -6.18 7.68 -16.28
CA ALA A 191 -7.61 7.89 -16.54
C ALA A 191 -7.89 9.29 -17.14
N GLY A 192 -7.10 10.29 -16.76
CA GLY A 192 -7.16 11.63 -17.33
C GLY A 192 -6.97 11.69 -18.84
N SER A 193 -6.07 10.89 -19.44
CA SER A 193 -5.88 10.87 -20.90
C SER A 193 -6.98 10.13 -21.65
N PHE A 194 -7.78 9.31 -20.95
CA PHE A 194 -8.88 8.58 -21.58
C PHE A 194 -10.05 9.53 -21.91
N TYR A 195 -10.23 10.63 -21.15
CA TYR A 195 -11.27 11.62 -21.45
C TYR A 195 -11.04 12.37 -22.77
N PRO A 196 -9.84 12.91 -23.08
CA PRO A 196 -9.54 13.43 -24.42
C PRO A 196 -9.76 12.42 -25.54
N PHE A 197 -9.45 11.14 -25.32
CA PHE A 197 -9.71 10.12 -26.33
C PHE A 197 -11.21 9.87 -26.53
N ALA A 198 -12.02 9.94 -25.47
CA ALA A 198 -13.48 9.86 -25.57
C ALA A 198 -14.09 11.03 -26.37
N ILE A 199 -13.49 12.22 -26.32
CA ILE A 199 -13.88 13.34 -27.21
C ILE A 199 -13.69 12.92 -28.67
N TRP A 200 -12.56 12.30 -29.01
CA TRP A 200 -12.35 11.79 -30.37
C TRP A 200 -13.32 10.66 -30.72
N ILE A 201 -13.71 9.79 -29.79
CA ILE A 201 -14.79 8.81 -30.06
C ILE A 201 -16.08 9.52 -30.49
N GLY A 202 -16.49 10.58 -29.79
CA GLY A 202 -17.65 11.39 -30.17
C GLY A 202 -17.50 12.05 -31.55
N LEU A 203 -16.33 12.61 -31.84
CA LEU A 203 -16.02 13.15 -33.18
C LEU A 203 -15.96 12.07 -34.26
N GLY A 204 -15.67 10.82 -33.90
CA GLY A 204 -15.73 9.67 -34.79
C GLY A 204 -17.15 9.41 -35.29
N VAL A 205 -18.14 9.50 -34.40
CA VAL A 205 -19.57 9.42 -34.76
C VAL A 205 -19.94 10.53 -35.73
N LEU A 206 -19.50 11.77 -35.45
CA LEU A 206 -19.72 12.92 -36.32
C LEU A 206 -19.08 12.73 -37.71
N SER A 207 -17.87 12.17 -37.75
CA SER A 207 -17.16 11.86 -39.00
C SER A 207 -17.92 10.85 -39.86
N ILE A 208 -18.43 9.77 -39.26
CA ILE A 208 -19.24 8.75 -39.95
C ILE A 208 -20.53 9.38 -40.50
N TYR A 209 -21.23 10.17 -39.67
CA TYR A 209 -22.43 10.89 -40.11
C TYR A 209 -22.12 11.78 -41.33
N ASN A 210 -21.07 12.59 -41.25
CA ASN A 210 -20.68 13.49 -42.33
C ASN A 210 -20.31 12.72 -43.62
N ALA A 211 -19.67 11.56 -43.50
CA ALA A 211 -19.33 10.72 -44.64
C ALA A 211 -20.58 10.13 -45.32
N LEU A 212 -21.56 9.70 -44.54
CA LEU A 212 -22.82 9.13 -45.05
C LEU A 212 -23.75 10.22 -45.61
N ALA A 213 -23.85 11.36 -44.93
CA ALA A 213 -24.64 12.52 -45.36
C ALA A 213 -24.21 13.08 -46.72
N LYS A 214 -22.95 12.89 -47.13
CA LYS A 214 -22.48 13.24 -48.48
C LYS A 214 -23.07 12.35 -49.59
N LYS A 215 -23.48 11.13 -49.26
CA LYS A 215 -23.94 10.12 -50.24
C LYS A 215 -25.46 9.94 -50.26
N ILE A 216 -26.15 10.35 -49.20
CA ILE A 216 -27.58 10.10 -49.02
C ILE A 216 -28.26 11.41 -48.60
N LYS A 217 -29.39 11.75 -49.24
CA LYS A 217 -30.09 13.04 -49.07
C LYS A 217 -30.95 13.11 -47.79
N GLU A 218 -31.33 11.97 -47.23
CA GLU A 218 -32.18 11.87 -46.03
C GLU A 218 -31.38 12.08 -44.73
N HIS A 219 -30.92 13.32 -44.51
CA HIS A 219 -30.00 13.66 -43.41
C HIS A 219 -30.53 13.28 -42.02
N LYS A 220 -31.84 13.43 -41.76
CA LYS A 220 -32.44 13.06 -40.46
C LYS A 220 -32.34 11.56 -40.20
N LEU A 221 -32.66 10.73 -41.21
CA LEU A 221 -32.60 9.28 -41.08
C LEU A 221 -31.16 8.79 -40.86
N ILE A 222 -30.19 9.35 -41.60
CA ILE A 222 -28.77 9.00 -41.45
C ILE A 222 -28.23 9.41 -40.09
N ALA A 223 -28.62 10.58 -39.58
CA ALA A 223 -28.22 11.02 -38.24
C ALA A 223 -28.70 10.03 -37.18
N ILE A 224 -29.99 9.68 -37.20
CA ILE A 224 -30.59 8.71 -36.28
C ILE A 224 -29.90 7.35 -36.41
N ALA A 225 -29.75 6.84 -37.63
CA ALA A 225 -29.12 5.55 -37.88
C ALA A 225 -27.67 5.51 -37.41
N THR A 226 -26.89 6.56 -37.66
CA THR A 226 -25.48 6.64 -37.26
C THR A 226 -25.34 6.63 -35.74
N ILE A 227 -26.16 7.43 -35.05
CA ILE A 227 -26.18 7.48 -33.59
C ILE A 227 -26.57 6.11 -33.02
N LEU A 228 -27.66 5.51 -33.50
CA LEU A 228 -28.13 4.21 -33.00
C LEU A 228 -27.09 3.10 -33.23
N VAL A 229 -26.50 3.02 -34.43
CA VAL A 229 -25.48 2.00 -34.73
C VAL A 229 -24.23 2.21 -33.87
N CYS A 230 -23.74 3.44 -33.74
CA CYS A 230 -22.56 3.69 -32.90
C CYS A 230 -22.85 3.43 -31.42
N LEU A 231 -24.06 3.74 -30.93
CA LEU A 231 -24.47 3.49 -29.54
C LEU A 231 -24.64 2.00 -29.24
N ILE A 232 -25.22 1.24 -30.17
CA ILE A 232 -25.42 -0.21 -30.04
C ILE A 232 -24.08 -0.95 -30.19
N LEU A 233 -23.20 -0.55 -31.10
CA LEU A 233 -21.95 -1.27 -31.31
C LEU A 233 -20.89 -0.97 -30.25
N VAL A 234 -20.84 0.26 -29.72
CA VAL A 234 -19.76 0.66 -28.81
C VAL A 234 -20.23 0.64 -27.35
N PRO A 235 -21.04 1.59 -26.85
CA PRO A 235 -21.55 1.56 -25.48
C PRO A 235 -22.24 0.27 -25.04
N VAL A 236 -23.11 -0.34 -25.86
CA VAL A 236 -23.84 -1.55 -25.44
C VAL A 236 -22.92 -2.76 -25.33
N ILE A 237 -21.92 -2.92 -26.22
CA ILE A 237 -20.92 -3.99 -26.08
C ILE A 237 -20.06 -3.75 -24.83
N MET A 238 -19.61 -2.52 -24.61
CA MET A 238 -18.83 -2.18 -23.42
C MET A 238 -19.62 -2.42 -22.12
N ALA A 239 -20.92 -2.10 -22.12
CA ALA A 239 -21.79 -2.39 -20.99
C ALA A 239 -22.00 -3.90 -20.82
N LYS A 240 -22.34 -4.64 -21.88
CA LYS A 240 -22.58 -6.08 -21.80
C LYS A 240 -21.36 -6.84 -21.28
N ASP A 241 -20.18 -6.55 -21.82
CA ASP A 241 -18.94 -7.27 -21.53
C ASP A 241 -18.14 -6.66 -20.37
N GLY A 242 -18.64 -5.61 -19.70
CA GLY A 242 -17.92 -4.94 -18.61
C GLY A 242 -18.83 -4.42 -17.49
N TRP A 243 -20.04 -4.97 -17.33
CA TRP A 243 -20.94 -4.56 -16.24
C TRP A 243 -20.65 -5.31 -14.95
N ASP A 244 -20.37 -6.60 -15.06
CA ASP A 244 -20.11 -7.51 -13.95
C ASP A 244 -18.81 -7.15 -13.21
N ASP A 245 -17.75 -6.81 -13.94
CA ASP A 245 -16.47 -6.36 -13.36
C ASP A 245 -16.51 -4.96 -12.75
N HIS A 246 -17.57 -4.18 -13.00
CA HIS A 246 -17.86 -2.90 -12.35
C HIS A 246 -18.86 -3.03 -11.20
N ASN A 247 -19.56 -4.17 -11.11
CA ASN A 247 -20.50 -4.42 -10.02
C ASN A 247 -19.74 -4.66 -8.70
N ARG A 248 -20.13 -3.93 -7.66
CA ARG A 248 -19.61 -4.08 -6.28
C ARG A 248 -20.72 -4.46 -5.30
N SER A 249 -21.91 -4.78 -5.80
CA SER A 249 -23.06 -5.17 -4.99
C SER A 249 -22.73 -6.39 -4.13
N GLY A 250 -23.16 -6.38 -2.87
CA GLY A 250 -22.91 -7.48 -1.94
C GLY A 250 -21.48 -7.59 -1.42
N LYS A 251 -20.53 -6.78 -1.93
CA LYS A 251 -19.11 -6.84 -1.56
C LYS A 251 -18.84 -6.02 -0.29
N TYR A 252 -18.94 -6.68 0.87
CA TYR A 252 -18.74 -6.03 2.18
C TYR A 252 -17.45 -6.44 2.89
N ALA A 253 -16.53 -7.16 2.21
CA ALA A 253 -15.32 -7.70 2.82
C ALA A 253 -14.47 -6.64 3.54
N ALA A 254 -14.24 -5.48 2.93
CA ALA A 254 -13.44 -4.42 3.57
C ALA A 254 -14.07 -3.91 4.88
N ARG A 255 -15.40 -3.68 4.89
CA ARG A 255 -16.15 -3.26 6.08
C ARG A 255 -16.13 -4.33 7.16
N ASP A 256 -16.42 -5.57 6.79
CA ASP A 256 -16.56 -6.66 7.78
C ASP A 256 -15.21 -7.07 8.37
N PHE A 257 -14.13 -7.03 7.57
CA PHE A 257 -12.77 -7.17 8.11
C PHE A 257 -12.49 -6.06 9.11
N ALA A 258 -12.75 -4.79 8.77
CA ALA A 258 -12.57 -3.67 9.68
C ALA A 258 -13.35 -3.85 11.00
N ALA A 259 -14.62 -4.23 10.90
CA ALA A 259 -15.44 -4.52 12.07
C ALA A 259 -14.85 -5.66 12.91
N ASN A 260 -14.33 -6.74 12.30
CA ASN A 260 -13.69 -7.82 13.03
C ASN A 260 -12.42 -7.37 13.76
N TYR A 261 -11.61 -6.47 13.18
CA TYR A 261 -10.41 -5.92 13.84
C TYR A 261 -10.81 -5.15 15.10
N LEU A 262 -11.81 -4.28 14.98
CA LEU A 262 -12.30 -3.48 16.10
C LEU A 262 -12.97 -4.35 17.17
N ASN A 263 -13.83 -5.29 16.76
CA ASN A 263 -14.53 -6.21 17.66
C ASN A 263 -13.61 -7.22 18.34
N SER A 264 -12.40 -7.42 17.82
CA SER A 264 -11.36 -8.20 18.49
C SER A 264 -10.64 -7.45 19.61
N CYS A 265 -10.85 -6.14 19.73
CA CYS A 265 -10.25 -5.32 20.78
C CYS A 265 -11.16 -5.25 22.01
N ALA A 266 -10.55 -5.21 23.19
CA ALA A 266 -11.26 -4.91 24.44
C ALA A 266 -11.82 -3.46 24.42
N PRO A 267 -12.78 -3.11 25.30
CA PRO A 267 -13.28 -1.73 25.42
C PRO A 267 -12.16 -0.72 25.68
N ASN A 268 -12.27 0.48 25.11
CA ASN A 268 -11.33 1.61 25.25
C ASN A 268 -9.87 1.28 24.82
N ALA A 269 -9.68 0.23 24.02
CA ALA A 269 -8.37 -0.20 23.56
C ALA A 269 -7.70 0.79 22.59
N VAL A 270 -6.38 0.67 22.45
CA VAL A 270 -5.59 1.31 21.41
C VAL A 270 -5.09 0.24 20.44
N LEU A 271 -5.54 0.32 19.18
CA LEU A 271 -5.14 -0.59 18.10
C LEU A 271 -4.13 0.08 17.19
N PHE A 272 -2.90 -0.41 17.22
CA PHE A 272 -1.84 0.01 16.31
C PHE A 272 -1.92 -0.73 14.97
N THR A 273 -2.21 0.03 13.91
CA THR A 273 -2.15 -0.39 12.51
C THR A 273 -0.88 0.11 11.86
N ASN A 274 -0.59 -0.37 10.66
CA ASN A 274 0.67 -0.04 10.00
C ASN A 274 0.49 0.66 8.66
N GLY A 275 -0.55 0.35 7.87
CA GLY A 275 -0.68 0.87 6.52
C GLY A 275 -2.06 1.41 6.20
N ASP A 276 -2.25 1.75 4.94
CA ASP A 276 -3.52 2.30 4.46
C ASP A 276 -4.61 1.22 4.41
N ASN A 277 -4.21 -0.01 4.03
CA ASN A 277 -5.13 -1.13 3.81
C ASN A 277 -5.76 -1.70 5.08
N ASP A 278 -5.10 -1.58 6.24
CA ASP A 278 -5.70 -1.89 7.54
C ASP A 278 -6.35 -0.65 8.17
N THR A 279 -5.78 0.56 8.01
CA THR A 279 -6.27 1.76 8.69
C THR A 279 -7.54 2.35 8.09
N PHE A 280 -7.58 2.59 6.78
CA PHE A 280 -8.71 3.33 6.17
C PHE A 280 -10.05 2.61 6.29
N PRO A 281 -10.14 1.27 6.14
CA PRO A 281 -11.38 0.56 6.41
C PRO A 281 -11.84 0.70 7.87
N LEU A 282 -10.93 0.76 8.84
CA LEU A 282 -11.27 0.95 10.26
C LEU A 282 -11.83 2.35 10.50
N TRP A 283 -11.20 3.37 9.93
CA TRP A 283 -11.73 4.73 10.01
C TRP A 283 -13.09 4.82 9.35
N TYR A 284 -13.31 4.23 8.17
CA TYR A 284 -14.65 4.15 7.58
C TYR A 284 -15.66 3.50 8.55
N ALA A 285 -15.31 2.36 9.14
CA ALA A 285 -16.19 1.64 10.07
C ALA A 285 -16.53 2.47 11.32
N GLN A 286 -15.62 3.33 11.79
CA GLN A 286 -15.87 4.22 12.93
C GLN A 286 -16.64 5.48 12.53
N GLU A 287 -16.17 6.19 11.51
CA GLU A 287 -16.65 7.51 11.08
C GLU A 287 -18.03 7.45 10.41
N VAL A 288 -18.31 6.37 9.66
CA VAL A 288 -19.55 6.22 8.89
C VAL A 288 -20.51 5.24 9.54
N GLU A 289 -20.01 4.08 9.96
CA GLU A 289 -20.87 2.99 10.48
C GLU A 289 -21.01 3.02 12.02
N GLY A 290 -20.26 3.88 12.72
CA GLY A 290 -20.33 4.01 14.19
C GLY A 290 -19.85 2.77 14.96
N ILE A 291 -19.04 1.91 14.35
CA ILE A 291 -18.60 0.65 14.96
C ILE A 291 -17.43 0.92 15.89
N ARG A 292 -17.58 0.59 17.18
CA ARG A 292 -16.48 0.60 18.17
C ARG A 292 -15.71 1.93 18.18
N THR A 293 -16.45 3.03 18.26
CA THR A 293 -15.93 4.41 18.39
C THR A 293 -15.13 4.64 19.69
N ASP A 294 -15.17 3.68 20.63
CA ASP A 294 -14.34 3.62 21.84
C ASP A 294 -12.88 3.21 21.57
N VAL A 295 -12.61 2.47 20.49
CA VAL A 295 -11.26 1.98 20.17
C VAL A 295 -10.47 3.08 19.46
N ARG A 296 -9.26 3.39 19.95
CA ARG A 296 -8.38 4.32 19.25
C ARG A 296 -7.55 3.59 18.20
N VAL A 297 -7.80 3.87 16.92
CA VAL A 297 -6.98 3.36 15.81
C VAL A 297 -5.78 4.27 15.58
N VAL A 298 -4.57 3.73 15.72
CA VAL A 298 -3.30 4.46 15.56
C VAL A 298 -2.50 3.85 14.42
N ASN A 299 -2.39 4.56 13.31
CA ASN A 299 -1.48 4.19 12.24
C ASN A 299 -0.04 4.58 12.62
N TYR A 300 0.76 3.57 12.92
CA TYR A 300 2.15 3.73 13.34
C TYR A 300 3.05 4.33 12.25
N MET A 301 2.75 4.17 10.96
CA MET A 301 3.53 4.83 9.90
C MET A 301 3.17 6.32 9.76
N LEU A 302 1.90 6.68 9.91
CA LEU A 302 1.44 8.08 9.87
C LEU A 302 1.89 8.90 11.07
N SER A 303 2.22 8.27 12.20
CA SER A 303 2.79 8.95 13.37
C SER A 303 4.23 9.43 13.17
N SER A 304 4.81 9.26 11.98
CA SER A 304 5.97 10.05 11.55
C SER A 304 5.60 11.52 11.23
N GLY A 305 4.33 11.81 10.95
CA GLY A 305 3.79 13.14 10.75
C GLY A 305 3.34 13.78 12.06
N TYR A 306 3.83 15.00 12.34
CA TYR A 306 3.48 15.76 13.54
C TYR A 306 1.97 16.00 13.68
N TRP A 307 1.30 16.34 12.57
CA TRP A 307 -0.14 16.60 12.52
C TRP A 307 -0.96 15.41 13.02
N TYR A 308 -0.48 14.18 12.77
CA TYR A 308 -1.17 12.98 13.18
C TYR A 308 -1.02 12.75 14.68
N ILE A 309 0.18 12.96 15.24
CA ILE A 309 0.40 12.86 16.69
C ILE A 309 -0.45 13.90 17.45
N HIS A 310 -0.53 15.13 16.95
CA HIS A 310 -1.41 16.16 17.52
C HIS A 310 -2.87 15.70 17.58
N GLN A 311 -3.34 15.06 16.51
CA GLN A 311 -4.69 14.48 16.48
C GLN A 311 -4.85 13.34 17.51
N LEU A 312 -3.84 12.52 17.75
CA LEU A 312 -3.85 11.48 18.79
C LEU A 312 -3.98 12.05 20.20
N GLY A 313 -3.46 13.26 20.44
CA GLY A 313 -3.60 14.02 21.69
C GLY A 313 -4.97 14.69 21.88
N THR A 314 -5.97 14.40 21.04
CA THR A 314 -7.33 14.93 21.15
C THR A 314 -8.38 13.83 21.29
N LYS A 315 -9.53 14.16 21.90
CA LYS A 315 -10.67 13.25 21.99
C LYS A 315 -11.26 13.07 20.59
N ILE A 316 -11.51 11.82 20.21
CA ILE A 316 -12.17 11.46 18.94
C ILE A 316 -13.26 10.48 19.31
N TYR A 317 -14.51 10.86 19.03
CA TYR A 317 -15.70 10.12 19.45
C TYR A 317 -15.67 9.79 20.94
N ASP A 318 -15.84 8.51 21.27
CA ASP A 318 -15.85 8.01 22.64
C ASP A 318 -14.43 7.72 23.16
N SER A 319 -13.42 7.68 22.29
CA SER A 319 -12.03 7.51 22.71
C SER A 319 -11.46 8.83 23.24
N ASP A 320 -11.07 8.83 24.51
CA ASP A 320 -10.28 9.89 25.11
C ASP A 320 -8.89 10.08 24.45
N PRO A 321 -8.27 11.27 24.62
CA PRO A 321 -6.93 11.58 24.16
C PRO A 321 -5.91 10.50 24.57
N LEU A 322 -4.92 10.24 23.73
CA LEU A 322 -3.79 9.42 24.17
C LEU A 322 -2.87 10.21 25.11
N PRO A 323 -2.43 9.60 26.22
CA PRO A 323 -1.50 10.26 27.14
C PRO A 323 -0.07 10.22 26.58
N PHE A 324 0.61 11.36 26.67
CA PHE A 324 2.01 11.53 26.28
C PHE A 324 2.75 12.32 27.36
N THR A 325 4.02 11.97 27.58
CA THR A 325 4.95 12.74 28.41
C THR A 325 5.46 13.96 27.64
N LEU A 326 5.73 13.82 26.34
CA LEU A 326 6.19 14.91 25.50
C LEU A 326 5.04 15.90 25.23
N THR A 327 5.39 17.18 25.18
CA THR A 327 4.46 18.24 24.80
C THR A 327 4.17 18.21 23.29
N PRO A 328 3.02 18.75 22.83
CA PRO A 328 2.71 18.89 21.41
C PRO A 328 3.86 19.54 20.60
N GLU A 329 4.53 20.55 21.17
CA GLU A 329 5.63 21.28 20.53
C GLU A 329 6.84 20.38 20.27
N GLN A 330 7.11 19.42 21.16
CA GLN A 330 8.19 18.46 21.01
C GLN A 330 7.94 17.42 19.91
N TYR A 331 6.72 17.39 19.35
CA TYR A 331 6.38 16.62 18.16
C TYR A 331 6.30 17.45 16.89
N ASN A 332 6.49 18.77 16.91
CA ASN A 332 6.34 19.64 15.73
C ASN A 332 7.28 19.28 14.56
N LYS A 333 6.94 19.80 13.38
CA LYS A 333 7.76 19.62 12.17
C LYS A 333 9.20 20.07 12.43
N GLY A 334 10.16 19.18 12.15
CA GLY A 334 11.59 19.43 12.36
C GLY A 334 12.10 19.02 13.75
N VAL A 335 11.23 18.97 14.77
CA VAL A 335 11.59 18.57 16.13
C VAL A 335 11.47 17.04 16.27
N ASN A 336 12.46 16.42 16.92
CA ASN A 336 12.49 14.98 17.24
C ASN A 336 12.16 14.05 16.06
N GLN A 337 12.48 14.46 14.82
CA GLN A 337 12.27 13.62 13.63
C GLN A 337 13.23 12.42 13.61
N TYR A 338 14.41 12.62 14.17
CA TYR A 338 15.49 11.65 14.27
C TYR A 338 16.24 11.93 15.56
N ILE A 339 16.23 10.98 16.49
CA ILE A 339 16.91 11.06 17.79
C ILE A 339 18.05 10.04 17.77
N PRO A 340 19.31 10.45 17.51
CA PRO A 340 20.42 9.52 17.45
C PRO A 340 20.67 8.85 18.80
N PHE A 341 21.15 7.62 18.76
CA PHE A 341 21.75 6.97 19.91
C PHE A 341 23.15 7.53 20.16
N PHE A 342 23.41 7.91 21.41
CA PHE A 342 24.74 8.28 21.87
C PHE A 342 25.05 7.57 23.18
N ASN A 343 26.02 6.66 23.14
CA ASN A 343 26.35 5.80 24.27
C ASN A 343 26.94 6.62 25.42
N ARG A 344 26.24 6.67 26.55
CA ARG A 344 26.72 7.26 27.82
C ARG A 344 27.29 6.24 28.81
N ASN A 345 27.53 4.99 28.36
CA ASN A 345 28.02 3.88 29.18
C ASN A 345 27.12 3.55 30.38
N ILE A 346 25.82 3.75 30.23
CA ILE A 346 24.81 3.35 31.22
C ILE A 346 24.80 1.82 31.31
N LYS A 347 24.96 1.28 32.52
CA LYS A 347 24.96 -0.17 32.76
C LYS A 347 23.54 -0.67 32.97
N GLY A 348 23.21 -1.83 32.38
CA GLY A 348 21.92 -2.50 32.57
C GLY A 348 20.76 -1.89 31.76
N TYR A 349 19.53 -2.14 32.22
CA TYR A 349 18.30 -1.60 31.64
C TYR A 349 17.83 -0.38 32.44
N THR A 350 17.52 0.72 31.74
CA THR A 350 16.94 1.95 32.30
C THR A 350 15.40 1.91 32.20
N GLU A 351 14.68 2.48 33.17
CA GLU A 351 13.21 2.56 33.07
C GLU A 351 12.78 3.38 31.85
N LEU A 352 11.78 2.89 31.11
CA LEU A 352 11.31 3.51 29.88
C LEU A 352 10.82 4.94 30.14
N LYS A 353 10.15 5.17 31.27
CA LYS A 353 9.70 6.49 31.71
C LYS A 353 10.85 7.47 31.92
N GLU A 354 12.00 7.01 32.42
CA GLU A 354 13.20 7.84 32.57
C GLU A 354 13.83 8.16 31.20
N VAL A 355 13.85 7.19 30.27
CA VAL A 355 14.36 7.42 28.91
C VAL A 355 13.52 8.45 28.17
N ILE A 356 12.19 8.37 28.27
CA ILE A 356 11.28 9.34 27.66
C ILE A 356 11.39 10.70 28.36
N GLY A 357 11.45 10.73 29.69
CA GLY A 357 11.66 11.97 30.46
C GLY A 357 12.99 12.65 30.12
N PHE A 358 14.05 11.88 29.84
CA PHE A 358 15.33 12.42 29.38
C PHE A 358 15.19 13.14 28.03
N ILE A 359 14.45 12.57 27.08
CA ILE A 359 14.20 13.15 25.75
C ILE A 359 13.27 14.36 25.85
N ALA A 360 12.28 14.32 26.75
CA ALA A 360 11.34 15.41 26.99
C ALA A 360 11.96 16.58 27.78
N SER A 361 13.14 16.40 28.37
CA SER A 361 13.79 17.43 29.18
C SER A 361 14.37 18.56 28.34
N ASP A 362 14.13 19.80 28.76
CA ASP A 362 14.75 20.98 28.15
C ASP A 362 16.17 21.26 28.64
N ASN A 363 16.68 20.48 29.60
CA ASN A 363 18.00 20.65 30.18
C ASN A 363 19.10 20.53 29.11
N GLU A 364 20.04 21.47 29.13
CA GLU A 364 21.16 21.50 28.20
C GLU A 364 22.07 20.28 28.25
N GLN A 365 22.13 19.59 29.40
CA GLN A 365 22.92 18.38 29.57
C GLN A 365 22.32 17.15 28.87
N THR A 366 21.03 17.19 28.53
CA THR A 366 20.34 16.11 27.81
C THR A 366 20.40 16.26 26.29
N LYS A 367 21.10 17.29 25.81
CA LYS A 367 21.19 17.64 24.39
C LYS A 367 22.63 17.47 23.86
N LEU A 368 22.76 17.14 22.58
CA LEU A 368 24.05 17.10 21.87
C LEU A 368 24.22 18.35 21.02
N PRO A 369 25.35 19.07 21.13
CA PRO A 369 25.66 20.17 20.22
C PRO A 369 26.05 19.63 18.84
N LEU A 370 25.45 20.21 17.79
CA LEU A 370 25.84 20.02 16.41
C LEU A 370 26.89 21.05 16.00
N GLN A 371 27.60 20.77 14.91
CA GLN A 371 28.57 21.70 14.33
C GLN A 371 27.92 23.02 13.86
N SER A 372 26.62 23.00 13.58
CA SER A 372 25.82 24.20 13.25
C SER A 372 25.55 25.11 14.47
N GLY A 373 25.90 24.68 15.68
CA GLY A 373 25.51 25.35 16.93
C GLY A 373 24.12 24.97 17.44
N GLU A 374 23.31 24.28 16.62
CA GLU A 374 22.03 23.72 17.04
C GLU A 374 22.24 22.56 18.02
N LYS A 375 21.30 22.37 18.94
CA LYS A 375 21.33 21.27 19.91
C LYS A 375 20.18 20.32 19.64
N ILE A 376 20.47 19.03 19.62
CA ILE A 376 19.48 17.99 19.35
C ILE A 376 19.33 17.03 20.53
N ASN A 377 18.13 16.47 20.69
CA ASN A 377 17.90 15.39 21.62
C ASN A 377 18.59 14.11 21.15
N TYR A 378 18.97 13.26 22.10
CA TYR A 378 19.56 11.95 21.83
C TYR A 378 19.02 10.92 22.81
N ILE A 379 19.14 9.63 22.47
CA ILE A 379 18.83 8.54 23.39
C ILE A 379 20.13 8.02 24.04
N PRO A 380 20.26 8.01 25.38
CA PRO A 380 21.54 7.74 26.06
C PRO A 380 21.87 6.25 26.23
N THR A 381 20.87 5.37 26.05
CA THR A 381 20.99 3.91 26.15
C THR A 381 20.13 3.24 25.09
N LYS A 382 20.53 2.05 24.64
CA LYS A 382 19.66 1.18 23.83
C LYS A 382 18.84 0.20 24.66
N LYS A 383 19.18 0.03 25.93
CA LYS A 383 18.59 -0.98 26.82
C LYS A 383 17.65 -0.28 27.79
N PHE A 384 16.36 -0.54 27.62
CA PHE A 384 15.33 -0.01 28.51
C PHE A 384 14.30 -1.07 28.87
N LYS A 385 13.65 -0.87 30.02
CA LYS A 385 12.64 -1.76 30.56
C LYS A 385 11.38 -1.02 30.95
N LEU A 386 10.26 -1.71 30.97
CA LEU A 386 9.00 -1.24 31.55
C LEU A 386 8.69 -2.15 32.74
N THR A 387 8.85 -1.62 33.96
CA THR A 387 8.45 -2.32 35.18
C THR A 387 6.93 -2.48 35.23
N ILE A 388 6.49 -3.65 35.69
CA ILE A 388 5.09 -4.08 35.63
C ILE A 388 4.46 -4.05 37.01
N ASP A 389 3.31 -3.38 37.10
CA ASP A 389 2.38 -3.46 38.23
C ASP A 389 1.36 -4.56 37.93
N SER A 390 1.58 -5.74 38.52
CA SER A 390 0.74 -6.93 38.28
C SER A 390 -0.70 -6.75 38.78
N ALA A 391 -0.91 -5.99 39.86
CA ALA A 391 -2.25 -5.75 40.40
C ALA A 391 -3.09 -4.96 39.40
N LYS A 392 -2.55 -3.84 38.88
CA LYS A 392 -3.26 -3.02 37.88
C LYS A 392 -3.64 -3.78 36.62
N LEU A 393 -2.79 -4.69 36.15
CA LEU A 393 -3.07 -5.47 34.94
C LEU A 393 -4.26 -6.40 35.09
N VAL A 394 -4.41 -7.01 36.26
CA VAL A 394 -5.54 -7.89 36.56
C VAL A 394 -6.79 -7.04 36.84
N ASP A 395 -6.66 -5.98 37.64
CA ASP A 395 -7.77 -5.07 37.97
C ASP A 395 -8.39 -4.41 36.73
N ASN A 396 -7.55 -4.00 35.76
CA ASN A 396 -8.01 -3.40 34.50
C ASN A 396 -8.39 -4.45 33.43
N GLY A 397 -8.38 -5.75 33.73
CA GLY A 397 -8.72 -6.81 32.78
C GLY A 397 -7.76 -6.94 31.58
N ILE A 398 -6.54 -6.43 31.72
CA ILE A 398 -5.49 -6.53 30.68
C ILE A 398 -4.96 -7.96 30.62
N VAL A 399 -4.71 -8.57 31.77
CA VAL A 399 -4.30 -9.97 31.89
C VAL A 399 -5.43 -10.76 32.55
N PRO A 400 -5.92 -11.86 31.92
CA PRO A 400 -6.87 -12.75 32.56
C PRO A 400 -6.34 -13.30 33.89
N ILE A 401 -7.22 -13.51 34.87
CA ILE A 401 -6.82 -13.96 36.21
C ILE A 401 -6.07 -15.29 36.17
N GLU A 402 -6.39 -16.18 35.21
CA GLU A 402 -5.72 -17.48 35.05
C GLU A 402 -4.26 -17.36 34.60
N LEU A 403 -3.82 -16.18 34.14
CA LEU A 403 -2.46 -15.90 33.70
C LEU A 403 -1.71 -14.95 34.65
N ALA A 404 -2.31 -14.60 35.79
CA ALA A 404 -1.73 -13.64 36.74
C ALA A 404 -0.36 -14.10 37.28
N ASP A 405 -0.17 -15.41 37.45
CA ASP A 405 1.08 -16.04 37.89
C ASP A 405 2.21 -15.99 36.84
N GLN A 406 1.86 -15.74 35.58
CA GLN A 406 2.79 -15.68 34.45
C GLN A 406 3.17 -14.24 34.06
N ILE A 407 2.70 -13.24 34.81
CA ILE A 407 3.07 -11.84 34.60
C ILE A 407 4.56 -11.66 34.90
N VAL A 408 5.32 -11.14 33.94
CA VAL A 408 6.74 -10.82 34.14
C VAL A 408 6.89 -9.55 34.97
N PRO A 409 7.94 -9.44 35.82
CA PRO A 409 8.16 -8.24 36.64
C PRO A 409 8.55 -7.02 35.80
N SER A 410 9.17 -7.22 34.63
CA SER A 410 9.48 -6.16 33.68
C SER A 410 9.52 -6.68 32.25
N ILE A 411 9.10 -5.85 31.30
CA ILE A 411 9.36 -6.07 29.88
C ILE A 411 10.67 -5.38 29.52
N GLU A 412 11.61 -6.10 28.94
CA GLU A 412 12.93 -5.59 28.57
C GLU A 412 13.08 -5.48 27.04
N TRP A 413 13.64 -4.37 26.58
CA TRP A 413 13.92 -4.11 25.17
C TRP A 413 15.35 -3.63 24.95
N GLU A 414 15.91 -4.06 23.82
CA GLU A 414 17.12 -3.50 23.25
C GLU A 414 16.79 -2.89 21.88
N LEU A 415 16.99 -1.58 21.75
CA LEU A 415 16.76 -0.85 20.50
C LEU A 415 17.72 -1.34 19.42
N LYS A 416 17.16 -1.89 18.34
CA LYS A 416 17.98 -2.44 17.24
C LYS A 416 18.59 -1.35 16.37
N GLN A 417 17.93 -0.21 16.27
CA GLN A 417 18.36 0.92 15.44
C GLN A 417 19.40 1.77 16.16
N ASN A 418 20.13 2.60 15.41
CA ASN A 418 21.06 3.62 15.97
C ASN A 418 20.37 4.97 16.21
N ALA A 419 19.05 5.03 16.10
CA ALA A 419 18.24 6.20 16.38
C ALA A 419 16.78 5.79 16.61
N LEU A 420 16.02 6.67 17.26
CA LEU A 420 14.56 6.65 17.24
C LEU A 420 14.06 7.61 16.17
N TYR A 421 13.08 7.17 15.40
CA TYR A 421 12.27 8.05 14.56
C TYR A 421 11.04 8.53 15.33
N LYS A 422 10.37 9.57 14.84
CA LYS A 422 9.23 10.19 15.52
C LYS A 422 8.10 9.21 15.87
N ASN A 423 7.81 8.27 14.98
CA ASN A 423 6.84 7.20 15.23
C ASN A 423 7.29 6.23 16.33
N ASP A 424 8.59 5.89 16.39
CA ASP A 424 9.15 5.10 17.49
C ASP A 424 9.03 5.82 18.82
N LEU A 425 9.36 7.12 18.84
CA LEU A 425 9.26 7.98 20.02
C LEU A 425 7.83 8.07 20.52
N MET A 426 6.86 8.29 19.62
CA MET A 426 5.43 8.34 19.97
C MET A 426 4.96 7.02 20.61
N LEU A 427 5.31 5.88 20.01
CA LEU A 427 4.94 4.58 20.58
C LEU A 427 5.55 4.38 21.96
N LEU A 428 6.85 4.66 22.12
CA LEU A 428 7.55 4.49 23.39
C LEU A 428 7.05 5.45 24.48
N ASP A 429 6.72 6.68 24.13
CA ASP A 429 6.11 7.65 25.05
C ASP A 429 4.72 7.19 25.51
N PHE A 430 3.87 6.77 24.58
CA PHE A 430 2.57 6.18 24.93
C PHE A 430 2.72 4.96 25.85
N LEU A 431 3.64 4.03 25.54
CA LEU A 431 3.91 2.86 26.39
C LEU A 431 4.41 3.26 27.78
N ALA A 432 5.20 4.33 27.90
CA ALA A 432 5.70 4.85 29.17
C ALA A 432 4.61 5.50 30.03
N THR A 433 3.57 6.05 29.40
CA THR A 433 2.59 6.93 30.04
C THR A 433 1.21 6.26 30.23
N ASN A 434 0.86 5.26 29.42
CA ASN A 434 -0.44 4.58 29.45
C ASN A 434 -0.75 3.88 30.79
N ASN A 435 0.26 3.52 31.60
CA ASN A 435 0.10 2.85 32.90
C ASN A 435 -0.85 1.63 32.91
N TRP A 436 -1.01 0.96 31.76
CA TRP A 436 -1.98 -0.12 31.55
C TRP A 436 -3.45 0.26 31.80
N GLU A 437 -3.80 1.54 31.68
CA GLU A 437 -5.18 2.03 31.74
C GLU A 437 -5.96 1.66 30.48
N ARG A 438 -5.28 1.67 29.32
CA ARG A 438 -5.87 1.23 28.04
C ARG A 438 -5.24 -0.07 27.56
N PRO A 439 -6.05 -1.07 27.15
CA PRO A 439 -5.57 -2.25 26.46
C PRO A 439 -4.84 -1.90 25.16
N ILE A 440 -3.71 -2.56 24.90
CA ILE A 440 -2.89 -2.30 23.71
C ILE A 440 -2.98 -3.48 22.74
N TYR A 441 -3.22 -3.18 21.48
CA TYR A 441 -3.32 -4.16 20.40
C TYR A 441 -2.47 -3.76 19.20
N PHE A 442 -1.97 -4.76 18.49
CA PHE A 442 -1.26 -4.59 17.22
C PHE A 442 -1.97 -5.38 16.12
N ALA A 443 -2.22 -4.74 14.98
CA ALA A 443 -2.69 -5.45 13.78
C ALA A 443 -1.63 -6.43 13.25
N ASN A 444 -0.36 -6.02 13.29
CA ASN A 444 0.78 -6.85 12.93
C ASN A 444 2.00 -6.49 13.80
N PRO A 445 2.36 -7.33 14.79
CA PRO A 445 3.53 -7.12 15.65
C PRO A 445 4.85 -6.99 14.87
N SER A 446 4.98 -7.68 13.72
CA SER A 446 6.23 -7.70 12.96
C SER A 446 6.62 -6.33 12.40
N ALA A 447 5.66 -5.42 12.24
CA ALA A 447 5.90 -4.11 11.69
C ALA A 447 6.80 -3.24 12.58
N LEU A 448 6.83 -3.53 13.89
CA LEU A 448 7.67 -2.81 14.85
C LEU A 448 9.08 -3.40 14.99
N ASN A 449 9.32 -4.62 14.48
CA ASN A 449 10.56 -5.38 14.69
C ASN A 449 11.82 -4.69 14.19
N LYS A 450 11.70 -3.66 13.34
CA LYS A 450 12.82 -2.82 12.94
C LYS A 450 13.37 -2.03 14.12
N ALA A 451 12.50 -1.49 14.96
CA ALA A 451 12.84 -0.68 16.12
C ALA A 451 12.91 -1.54 17.40
N LEU A 452 11.82 -2.20 17.76
CA LEU A 452 11.67 -2.98 18.99
C LEU A 452 10.86 -4.26 18.76
N ASN A 453 11.17 -5.32 19.50
CA ASN A 453 10.41 -6.57 19.46
C ASN A 453 9.28 -6.53 20.50
N VAL A 454 8.02 -6.56 20.05
CA VAL A 454 6.84 -6.67 20.92
C VAL A 454 6.18 -8.04 20.86
N ASP A 455 6.52 -8.83 19.84
CA ASP A 455 5.92 -10.12 19.49
C ASP A 455 5.97 -11.15 20.63
N LYS A 456 7.01 -11.17 21.45
CA LYS A 456 7.13 -12.08 22.61
C LYS A 456 5.99 -11.96 23.64
N TYR A 457 5.33 -10.81 23.65
CA TYR A 457 4.25 -10.46 24.58
C TYR A 457 2.92 -10.20 23.84
N CYS A 458 2.88 -10.50 22.54
CA CYS A 458 1.69 -10.40 21.71
C CYS A 458 0.98 -11.75 21.63
N HIS A 459 -0.33 -11.74 21.83
CA HIS A 459 -1.18 -12.93 21.77
C HIS A 459 -2.31 -12.67 20.79
N LEU A 460 -2.45 -13.53 19.78
CA LEU A 460 -3.57 -13.43 18.84
C LEU A 460 -4.89 -13.49 19.62
N HIS A 461 -5.73 -12.50 19.39
CA HIS A 461 -7.05 -12.29 19.98
C HIS A 461 -7.99 -11.97 18.80
N GLY A 462 -8.73 -12.97 18.35
CA GLY A 462 -9.53 -12.88 17.11
C GLY A 462 -8.64 -12.75 15.89
N ILE A 463 -8.51 -11.54 15.34
CA ILE A 463 -7.63 -11.25 14.20
C ILE A 463 -6.55 -10.18 14.45
N VAL A 464 -6.46 -9.65 15.66
CA VAL A 464 -5.41 -8.72 16.09
C VAL A 464 -4.63 -9.32 17.27
N TYR A 465 -3.58 -8.65 17.72
CA TYR A 465 -2.70 -9.18 18.75
C TYR A 465 -2.76 -8.33 20.01
N LYS A 466 -3.26 -8.90 21.13
CA LYS A 466 -3.23 -8.25 22.45
C LYS A 466 -1.81 -8.24 22.99
N PHE A 467 -1.32 -7.07 23.37
CA PHE A 467 -0.04 -6.90 24.03
C PHE A 467 -0.22 -6.90 25.54
N MET A 468 0.39 -7.88 26.22
CA MET A 468 0.33 -8.02 27.68
C MET A 468 1.62 -8.65 28.21
N PRO A 469 2.07 -8.34 29.45
CA PRO A 469 3.34 -8.80 30.01
C PRO A 469 3.33 -10.27 30.45
N VAL A 470 2.76 -11.13 29.62
CA VAL A 470 2.79 -12.59 29.73
C VAL A 470 3.49 -13.11 28.48
N LYS A 471 4.49 -13.97 28.65
CA LYS A 471 5.21 -14.53 27.49
C LYS A 471 4.27 -15.41 26.67
N ALA A 472 4.27 -15.19 25.36
CA ALA A 472 3.48 -15.95 24.40
C ALA A 472 3.77 -17.47 24.45
N LYS A 473 2.72 -18.27 24.69
CA LYS A 473 2.74 -19.72 24.43
C LYS A 473 2.59 -19.95 22.92
N ASN A 474 3.15 -21.05 22.41
CA ASN A 474 3.15 -21.36 20.96
C ASN A 474 3.71 -20.20 20.10
N TYR A 475 4.71 -19.51 20.63
CA TYR A 475 5.30 -18.31 20.04
C TYR A 475 5.86 -18.57 18.63
N ILE A 476 5.49 -17.69 17.70
CA ILE A 476 6.11 -17.59 16.37
C ILE A 476 6.78 -16.22 16.26
N SER A 477 8.08 -16.21 15.93
CA SER A 477 8.83 -14.97 15.73
C SER A 477 8.16 -14.06 14.70
N GLY A 478 7.97 -12.79 15.05
CA GLY A 478 7.27 -11.79 14.26
C GLY A 478 5.76 -11.75 14.45
N LEU A 479 5.13 -12.78 15.01
CA LEU A 479 3.67 -12.83 15.21
C LEU A 479 3.30 -12.85 16.70
N GLY A 480 3.99 -13.66 17.50
CA GLY A 480 3.62 -13.91 18.89
C GLY A 480 2.84 -15.22 19.08
N GLY A 481 2.11 -15.29 20.19
CA GLY A 481 1.32 -16.45 20.62
C GLY A 481 -0.14 -16.36 20.19
N ILE A 482 -0.99 -17.11 20.88
CA ILE A 482 -2.44 -17.15 20.65
C ILE A 482 -3.19 -17.32 21.96
N SER A 483 -4.21 -16.49 22.18
CA SER A 483 -5.20 -16.67 23.24
C SER A 483 -6.35 -17.47 22.65
N THR A 484 -6.38 -18.78 22.91
CA THR A 484 -7.27 -19.74 22.24
C THR A 484 -8.74 -19.42 22.43
N ASP A 485 -9.20 -19.27 23.67
CA ASP A 485 -10.62 -19.07 23.98
C ASP A 485 -11.21 -17.80 23.35
N PRO A 486 -10.64 -16.59 23.53
CA PRO A 486 -11.22 -15.41 22.93
C PRO A 486 -11.03 -15.37 21.40
N THR A 487 -9.97 -15.99 20.88
CA THR A 487 -9.79 -16.12 19.42
C THR A 487 -10.83 -17.05 18.80
N TYR A 488 -11.15 -18.16 19.47
CA TYR A 488 -12.21 -19.07 19.04
C TYR A 488 -13.56 -18.36 19.02
N ASP A 489 -13.90 -17.68 20.11
CA ASP A 489 -15.18 -16.97 20.18
C ASP A 489 -15.34 -15.93 19.08
N ILE A 490 -14.29 -15.13 18.83
CA ILE A 490 -14.36 -14.12 17.77
C ILE A 490 -14.41 -14.78 16.39
N LEU A 491 -13.46 -15.66 16.06
CA LEU A 491 -13.36 -16.22 14.71
C LEU A 491 -14.56 -17.09 14.36
N VAL A 492 -14.94 -18.00 15.26
CA VAL A 492 -15.95 -19.03 14.99
C VAL A 492 -17.36 -18.52 15.22
N ASN A 493 -17.60 -17.76 16.31
CA ASN A 493 -18.97 -17.40 16.69
C ASN A 493 -19.40 -16.01 16.20
N LYS A 494 -18.47 -15.08 15.98
CA LYS A 494 -18.80 -13.65 15.78
C LYS A 494 -18.36 -13.06 14.44
N ALA A 495 -17.27 -13.55 13.85
CA ALA A 495 -16.66 -12.91 12.70
C ALA A 495 -17.55 -13.00 11.45
N LYS A 496 -17.59 -11.89 10.70
CA LYS A 496 -18.23 -11.83 9.37
C LYS A 496 -17.19 -11.60 8.30
N TRP A 497 -17.37 -12.17 7.12
CA TRP A 497 -16.38 -12.09 6.05
C TRP A 497 -16.88 -11.37 4.80
N GLY A 498 -17.93 -10.55 4.92
CA GLY A 498 -18.38 -9.66 3.85
C GLY A 498 -18.87 -10.36 2.59
N ASN A 499 -19.62 -11.45 2.76
CA ASN A 499 -20.23 -12.27 1.72
C ASN A 499 -19.24 -12.90 0.73
N LEU A 500 -17.98 -13.13 1.13
CA LEU A 500 -16.99 -13.80 0.27
C LEU A 500 -17.34 -15.26 -0.06
N ASN A 501 -18.36 -15.84 0.57
CA ASN A 501 -18.88 -17.17 0.29
C ASN A 501 -20.08 -17.17 -0.68
N ASP A 502 -20.64 -16.01 -1.04
CA ASP A 502 -21.72 -15.90 -2.02
C ASP A 502 -21.15 -16.00 -3.44
N PRO A 503 -21.58 -16.96 -4.27
CA PRO A 503 -21.08 -17.12 -5.64
C PRO A 503 -21.39 -15.92 -6.54
N ASN A 504 -22.35 -15.05 -6.17
CA ASN A 504 -22.67 -13.85 -6.93
C ASN A 504 -21.80 -12.64 -6.55
N VAL A 505 -20.96 -12.76 -5.53
CA VAL A 505 -20.04 -11.69 -5.10
C VAL A 505 -18.67 -11.93 -5.70
N THR A 506 -18.23 -11.01 -6.56
CA THR A 506 -16.88 -11.04 -7.11
C THR A 506 -15.82 -10.89 -6.02
N VAL A 507 -15.04 -11.94 -5.83
CA VAL A 507 -13.87 -11.94 -4.93
C VAL A 507 -12.69 -11.30 -5.67
N ASP A 508 -12.50 -10.00 -5.48
CA ASP A 508 -11.36 -9.30 -6.06
C ASP A 508 -10.03 -9.71 -5.44
N ARG A 509 -8.94 -9.33 -6.12
CA ARG A 509 -7.56 -9.61 -5.71
C ARG A 509 -7.26 -9.23 -4.25
N GLU A 510 -7.70 -8.07 -3.79
CA GLU A 510 -7.36 -7.57 -2.46
C GLU A 510 -8.14 -8.33 -1.38
N SER A 511 -9.42 -8.63 -1.62
CA SER A 511 -10.22 -9.51 -0.74
C SER A 511 -9.64 -10.93 -0.68
N ALA A 512 -9.26 -11.49 -1.83
CA ALA A 512 -8.61 -12.80 -1.91
C ALA A 512 -7.29 -12.80 -1.11
N ARG A 513 -6.41 -11.81 -1.32
CA ARG A 513 -5.14 -11.67 -0.61
C ARG A 513 -5.34 -11.55 0.90
N ASN A 514 -6.25 -10.69 1.34
CA ASN A 514 -6.49 -10.46 2.76
C ASN A 514 -7.14 -11.67 3.45
N SER A 515 -7.95 -12.47 2.74
CA SER A 515 -8.49 -13.73 3.27
C SER A 515 -7.42 -14.72 3.70
N GLY A 516 -6.23 -14.66 3.09
CA GLY A 516 -5.09 -15.52 3.45
C GLY A 516 -4.62 -15.31 4.89
N ILE A 517 -4.64 -14.08 5.40
CA ILE A 517 -4.24 -13.75 6.78
C ILE A 517 -5.20 -14.41 7.76
N VAL A 518 -6.50 -14.32 7.50
CA VAL A 518 -7.55 -14.90 8.34
C VAL A 518 -7.47 -16.42 8.33
N LYS A 519 -7.29 -17.05 7.16
CA LYS A 519 -7.09 -18.51 7.06
C LYS A 519 -5.91 -18.97 7.91
N GLN A 520 -4.81 -18.22 7.92
CA GLN A 520 -3.68 -18.52 8.80
C GLN A 520 -4.04 -18.42 10.29
N ASN A 521 -4.88 -17.46 10.69
CA ASN A 521 -5.35 -17.34 12.08
C ASN A 521 -6.19 -18.56 12.50
N TYR A 522 -7.10 -19.05 11.66
CA TYR A 522 -7.83 -20.31 11.91
C TYR A 522 -6.90 -21.50 12.05
N ILE A 523 -5.91 -21.65 11.17
CA ILE A 523 -4.93 -22.75 11.26
C ILE A 523 -4.12 -22.67 12.56
N ARG A 524 -3.74 -21.47 12.99
CA ARG A 524 -3.03 -21.26 14.25
C ARG A 524 -3.91 -21.61 15.46
N LEU A 525 -5.19 -21.24 15.41
CA LEU A 525 -6.18 -21.57 16.44
C LEU A 525 -6.36 -23.08 16.57
N ALA A 526 -6.66 -23.78 15.47
CA ALA A 526 -6.84 -25.23 15.45
C ALA A 526 -5.61 -25.96 16.02
N ARG A 527 -4.39 -25.55 15.62
CA ARG A 527 -3.15 -26.13 16.15
C ARG A 527 -2.95 -25.91 17.64
N ALA A 528 -3.36 -24.75 18.16
CA ALA A 528 -3.24 -24.44 19.58
C ALA A 528 -4.27 -25.21 20.42
N LEU A 529 -5.53 -25.27 19.95
CA LEU A 529 -6.60 -26.05 20.60
C LEU A 529 -6.26 -27.55 20.64
N ASN A 530 -5.70 -28.09 19.57
CA ASN A 530 -5.26 -29.48 19.55
C ASN A 530 -4.13 -29.76 20.58
N LYS A 531 -3.22 -28.81 20.79
CA LYS A 531 -2.19 -28.90 21.85
C LYS A 531 -2.77 -28.80 23.26
N GLU A 532 -3.89 -28.09 23.42
CA GLU A 532 -4.66 -28.02 24.66
C GLU A 532 -5.61 -29.22 24.83
N ASN A 533 -5.58 -30.20 23.92
CA ASN A 533 -6.46 -31.37 23.89
C ASN A 533 -7.96 -31.02 23.76
N LYS A 534 -8.29 -29.82 23.25
CA LYS A 534 -9.66 -29.35 22.94
C LYS A 534 -10.04 -29.77 21.51
N LYS A 535 -10.12 -31.08 21.25
CA LYS A 535 -10.25 -31.63 19.89
C LYS A 535 -11.57 -31.29 19.18
N ASP A 536 -12.68 -31.18 19.91
CA ASP A 536 -13.98 -30.84 19.30
C ASP A 536 -14.01 -29.39 18.79
N SER A 537 -13.21 -28.51 19.40
CA SER A 537 -13.07 -27.11 19.00
C SER A 537 -11.96 -26.88 17.97
N ALA A 538 -11.02 -27.82 17.84
CA ALA A 538 -9.84 -27.72 16.97
C ALA A 538 -10.17 -28.12 15.53
#